data_AF-A0ABD5SX14-F1
#
_entry.id   AF-A0ABD5SX14-F1
#
_cell.length_a   1.000
_cell.length_b   1.000
_cell.length_c   1.000
_cell.angle_alpha   90.00
_cell.angle_beta   90.00
_cell.angle_gamma   90.00
#
_symmetry.space_group_name_H-M   'P 1'
#
loop_
_entity.id
_entity.type
_entity.pdbx_description
1 polymer ?
#
loop_
_entity_poly.entity_id
_entity_poly.type
_entity_poly.pdbx_seq_one_letter_code
_entity_poly.pdbx_strand_id
1 'polypeptide(L)' 'EISTGEPLMMTVGTATTVGAVTSARSGECEVNLKRPVAADPGTKIAINRRIGARWRLIGLGTLTD' A
#
# COMPACT_ATOMS: atom_id res chain seq x y z
N GLU A 1 -12.53 -5.22 1.11
CA GLU A 1 -11.76 -4.88 2.33
C GLU A 1 -10.31 -5.34 2.18
N ILE A 2 -9.40 -4.70 2.92
CA ILE A 2 -7.98 -5.05 3.07
C ILE A 2 -7.83 -5.77 4.42
N SER A 3 -7.02 -6.81 4.48
CA SER A 3 -6.84 -7.63 5.69
C SER A 3 -5.41 -7.59 6.21
N THR A 4 -5.23 -7.72 7.53
CA THR A 4 -3.90 -7.89 8.15
C THR A 4 -3.17 -9.11 7.57
N GLY A 5 -1.87 -8.96 7.35
CA GLY A 5 -1.00 -9.96 6.70
C GLY A 5 -1.09 -9.98 5.17
N GLU A 6 -2.04 -9.26 4.57
CA GLU A 6 -2.19 -9.20 3.12
C GLU A 6 -0.99 -8.48 2.48
N PRO A 7 -0.36 -9.06 1.44
CA PRO A 7 0.67 -8.38 0.68
C PRO A 7 0.05 -7.38 -0.31
N LEU A 8 0.39 -6.11 -0.17
CA LEU A 8 0.00 -5.05 -1.09
C LEU A 8 1.24 -4.49 -1.81
N MET A 9 1.07 -4.16 -3.10
CA MET A 9 2.05 -3.39 -3.85
C MET A 9 1.65 -1.92 -3.81
N MET A 10 2.57 -1.08 -3.38
CA MET A 10 2.39 0.36 -3.27
C MET A 10 3.26 1.03 -4.33
N THR A 11 2.63 1.93 -5.10
CA THR A 11 3.34 2.84 -6.00
C THR A 11 3.23 4.24 -5.44
N VAL A 12 4.38 4.79 -5.04
CA VAL A 12 4.54 6.09 -4.38
C VAL A 12 5.43 6.94 -5.29
N GLY A 13 4.84 7.91 -5.99
CA GLY A 13 5.54 8.59 -7.08
C GLY A 13 6.03 7.59 -8.14
N THR A 14 7.34 7.52 -8.35
CA THR A 14 7.99 6.57 -9.26
C THR A 14 8.44 5.27 -8.58
N ALA A 15 8.44 5.22 -7.25
CA ALA A 15 8.87 4.06 -6.49
C ALA A 15 7.75 3.01 -6.43
N THR A 16 8.08 1.76 -6.71
CA THR A 16 7.18 0.61 -6.50
C THR A 16 7.80 -0.35 -5.49
N THR A 17 7.05 -0.67 -4.44
CA THR A 17 7.47 -1.58 -3.39
C THR A 17 6.31 -2.48 -2.96
N VAL A 18 6.62 -3.59 -2.29
CA VAL A 18 5.61 -4.46 -1.68
C VAL A 18 5.73 -4.33 -0.17
N GLY A 19 4.61 -4.34 0.53
CA GLY A 19 4.57 -4.40 1.99
C GLY A 19 3.49 -5.34 2.49
N ALA A 20 3.64 -5.78 3.73
CA ALA A 20 2.63 -6.57 4.43
C ALA A 20 1.79 -5.63 5.30
N VAL A 21 0.47 -5.73 5.20
CA VAL A 21 -0.45 -4.98 6.05
C VAL A 21 -0.29 -5.43 7.49
N THR A 22 0.00 -4.51 8.41
CA THR A 22 0.14 -4.80 9.85
C THR A 22 -1.15 -4.54 10.60
N SER A 23 -1.94 -3.58 10.13
CA SER A 23 -3.23 -3.19 10.70
C SER A 23 -4.15 -2.72 9.57
N ALA A 24 -5.43 -3.08 9.62
CA ALA A 24 -6.45 -2.59 8.70
C ALA A 24 -7.69 -2.20 9.49
N ARG A 25 -8.16 -0.98 9.28
CA ARG A 25 -9.37 -0.41 9.89
C ARG A 25 -10.23 0.21 8.79
N SER A 26 -11.41 0.70 9.16
CA SER A 26 -12.29 1.34 8.19
C SER A 26 -11.65 2.60 7.63
N GLY A 27 -11.25 2.57 6.35
CA GLY A 27 -10.69 3.71 5.63
C GLY A 27 -9.17 3.91 5.78
N GLU A 28 -8.49 3.14 6.63
CA GLU A 28 -7.05 3.28 6.88
C GLU A 28 -6.37 1.91 7.04
N CYS A 29 -5.08 1.85 6.70
CA CYS A 29 -4.26 0.68 6.96
C CYS A 29 -2.80 1.07 7.19
N GLU A 30 -2.11 0.29 8.00
CA GLU A 30 -0.67 0.37 8.19
C GLU A 30 -0.01 -0.73 7.38
N VAL A 31 1.10 -0.40 6.71
CA VAL A 31 1.81 -1.33 5.84
C VAL A 31 3.31 -1.26 6.15
N ASN A 32 3.89 -2.39 6.50
CA ASN A 32 5.34 -2.50 6.64
C ASN A 32 5.98 -2.77 5.27
N LEU A 33 6.72 -1.79 4.76
CA LEU A 33 7.33 -1.84 3.42
C LEU A 33 8.57 -2.74 3.42
N LYS A 34 8.70 -3.61 2.40
CA LYS A 34 9.89 -4.46 2.22
C LYS A 34 11.13 -3.65 1.85
N ARG A 35 10.95 -2.56 1.10
CA ARG A 35 12.00 -1.58 0.81
C ARG A 35 11.46 -0.20 1.20
N PRO A 36 12.23 0.59 1.97
CA PRO A 36 11.82 1.93 2.36
C PRO A 36 11.67 2.82 1.13
N VAL A 37 10.78 3.80 1.23
CA VAL A 37 10.49 4.78 0.19
C VAL A 37 10.47 6.17 0.82
N ALA A 38 11.09 7.14 0.16
CA ALA A 38 11.00 8.54 0.55
C ALA A 38 9.69 9.16 0.03
N ALA A 39 8.91 9.75 0.92
CA ALA A 39 7.67 10.45 0.59
C ALA A 39 7.30 11.43 1.71
N ASP A 40 6.67 12.54 1.35
CA ASP A 40 6.15 13.51 2.32
C ASP A 40 4.72 13.13 2.76
N PRO A 41 4.28 13.51 3.97
CA PRO A 41 2.88 13.41 4.37
C PRO A 41 1.95 14.05 3.33
N GLY A 42 0.80 13.43 3.09
CA GLY A 42 -0.14 13.85 2.04
C GLY A 42 0.16 13.26 0.65
N THR A 43 1.29 12.58 0.46
CA THR A 43 1.62 11.92 -0.81
C THR A 43 0.53 10.90 -1.20
N LYS A 44 0.14 10.92 -2.48
CA LYS A 44 -0.81 9.94 -3.02
C LYS A 44 -0.12 8.63 -3.35
N ILE A 45 -0.75 7.52 -2.97
CA ILE A 45 -0.20 6.18 -3.11
C ILE A 45 -1.19 5.32 -3.88
N ALA A 46 -0.78 4.75 -5.00
CA ALA A 46 -1.57 3.74 -5.69
C ALA A 46 -1.43 2.39 -4.97
N ILE A 47 -2.57 1.77 -4.64
CA ILE A 47 -2.62 0.51 -3.90
C ILE A 47 -3.02 -0.60 -4.85
N ASN A 48 -2.14 -1.57 -5.01
CA ASN A 48 -2.34 -2.71 -5.89
C ASN A 48 -2.41 -4.00 -5.07
N ARG A 49 -3.39 -4.84 -5.41
CA ARG A 49 -3.60 -6.17 -4.84
C ARG A 49 -3.17 -7.24 -5.82
N ARG A 50 -2.62 -8.33 -5.31
CA ARG A 50 -2.35 -9.52 -6.12
C ARG A 50 -3.65 -10.31 -6.30
N ILE A 51 -4.11 -10.44 -7.54
CA ILE A 51 -5.27 -11.26 -7.92
C ILE A 51 -4.77 -12.30 -8.93
N GLY A 52 -4.65 -13.54 -8.45
CA GLY A 52 -3.96 -14.62 -9.18
C GLY A 52 -2.49 -14.28 -9.43
N ALA A 53 -2.07 -14.30 -10.69
CA ALA A 53 -0.70 -14.02 -11.11
C ALA A 53 -0.40 -12.54 -11.39
N ARG A 54 -1.38 -11.62 -11.23
CA ARG A 54 -1.25 -10.21 -11.63
C ARG A 54 -1.53 -9.26 -10.48
N TRP A 55 -0.89 -8.09 -10.53
CA TRP A 55 -1.24 -6.95 -9.70
C TRP A 55 -2.38 -6.18 -10.35
N ARG A 56 -3.37 -5.80 -9.55
CA ARG A 56 -4.52 -5.01 -9.98
C ARG A 56 -4.62 -3.81 -9.05
N LEU A 57 -4.78 -2.62 -9.64
CA LEU A 57 -5.11 -1.42 -8.89
C LEU A 57 -6.46 -1.63 -8.19
N ILE A 58 -6.49 -1.40 -6.88
CA ILE A 58 -7.72 -1.52 -6.07
C ILE A 58 -8.12 -0.21 -5.39
N GLY A 59 -7.25 0.80 -5.39
CA GLY A 59 -7.57 2.09 -4.80
C GLY A 59 -6.38 3.05 -4.74
N LEU A 60 -6.66 4.21 -4.14
CA LEU A 60 -5.70 5.28 -3.88
C LEU A 60 -5.71 5.58 -2.37
N GLY A 61 -4.54 5.63 -1.76
CA GLY A 61 -4.33 6.10 -0.39
C GLY A 61 -3.67 7.48 -0.35
N THR A 62 -3.73 8.11 0.81
CA THR A 62 -2.95 9.31 1.12
C THR A 62 -2.08 8.97 2.32
N LEU A 63 -0.78 9.22 2.24
CA LEU A 63 0.12 9.01 3.37
C LEU A 63 -0.26 9.96 4.51
N THR A 64 -0.51 9.40 5.69
CA THR A 64 -0.72 10.12 6.94
C THR A 64 0.44 9.77 7.88
N ASP A 65 0.72 10.64 8.86
CA ASP A 65 1.67 10.37 9.94
C ASP A 65 1.27 9.15 10.79
#